data_AF-Q7TUA4-F1
#
_entry.id   AF-Q7TUA4-F1
#
_cell.length_a   1.000
_cell.length_b   1.000
_cell.length_c   1.000
_cell.angle_alpha   90.00
_cell.angle_beta   90.00
_cell.angle_gamma   90.00
#
_symmetry.space_group_name_H-M   'P 1'
#
loop_
_entity.id
_entity.type
_entity.pdbx_description
1 polymer ?
#
loop_
_entity_poly.entity_id
_entity_poly.type
_entity_poly.pdbx_seq_one_letter_code
_entity_poly.pdbx_strand_id
1 'polypeptide(L)'
;MADLKIPNLNKNSDKYFFKKKLSLRRKSKSKLINESFIMIFFSALIFYLIYLIPNKISIFKNLFINFSKLFANFLDSISYIYEICLSIFIIFSLIFSLILFIGSFSRILKVVKRKTSRLNLK
;
A
#
# COMPACT_ATOMS: atom_id res chain seq x y z
N MET A 1 -34.58 45.95 -17.27
CA MET A 1 -33.86 44.72 -16.87
C MET A 1 -32.62 44.63 -17.74
N ALA A 2 -31.43 44.60 -17.15
CA ALA A 2 -30.18 44.56 -17.90
C ALA A 2 -29.90 43.11 -18.34
N ASP A 3 -29.77 42.89 -19.65
CA ASP A 3 -29.35 41.61 -20.20
C ASP A 3 -27.89 41.34 -19.82
N LEU A 4 -27.69 40.33 -18.96
CA LEU A 4 -26.38 39.79 -18.64
C LEU A 4 -25.78 39.17 -19.91
N LYS A 5 -24.83 39.87 -20.54
CA LYS A 5 -24.00 39.31 -21.62
C LYS A 5 -23.06 38.26 -21.03
N ILE A 6 -23.52 37.02 -20.99
CA ILE A 6 -22.68 35.88 -20.57
C ILE A 6 -21.59 35.67 -21.64
N PRO A 7 -20.30 35.69 -21.28
CA PRO A 7 -19.23 35.45 -22.23
C PRO A 7 -19.30 34.01 -22.78
N ASN A 8 -18.91 33.85 -24.04
CA ASN A 8 -19.10 32.63 -24.83
C ASN A 8 -18.46 31.41 -24.13
N LEU A 9 -19.30 30.58 -23.50
CA LEU A 9 -18.86 29.38 -22.77
C LEU A 9 -18.16 28.45 -23.78
N ASN A 10 -16.86 28.18 -23.59
CA ASN A 10 -16.10 27.33 -24.50
C ASN A 10 -16.75 25.93 -24.60
N LYS A 11 -17.35 25.63 -25.76
CA LYS A 11 -18.14 24.42 -26.02
C LYS A 11 -17.30 23.17 -26.30
N ASN A 12 -15.97 23.23 -26.16
CA ASN A 12 -15.08 22.11 -26.42
C ASN A 12 -15.33 20.97 -25.41
N SER A 13 -16.22 20.04 -25.78
CA SER A 13 -16.63 18.90 -24.98
C SER A 13 -15.52 17.85 -24.78
N ASP A 14 -14.47 17.93 -25.59
CA ASP A 14 -13.35 16.99 -25.59
C ASP A 14 -12.32 17.25 -24.48
N LYS A 15 -12.41 18.39 -23.77
CA LYS A 15 -11.55 18.67 -22.60
C LYS A 15 -11.81 17.76 -21.40
N TYR A 16 -12.94 17.06 -21.36
CA TYR A 16 -13.36 16.29 -20.20
C TYR A 16 -13.59 14.83 -20.60
N PHE A 17 -12.69 13.95 -20.15
CA PHE A 17 -12.67 12.51 -20.47
C PHE A 17 -13.99 11.77 -20.13
N PHE A 18 -14.77 12.32 -19.20
CA PHE A 18 -16.04 11.76 -18.74
C PHE A 18 -17.28 12.37 -19.40
N LYS A 19 -17.16 13.50 -20.11
CA LYS A 19 -18.33 14.22 -20.65
C LYS A 19 -19.03 13.48 -21.80
N LYS A 20 -18.33 12.56 -22.47
CA LYS A 20 -18.88 11.72 -23.56
C LYS A 20 -19.31 10.30 -23.12
N LYS A 21 -18.95 9.82 -21.92
CA LYS A 21 -19.12 8.40 -21.56
C LYS A 21 -20.48 8.05 -20.94
N LEU A 22 -21.17 9.03 -20.36
CA LEU A 22 -22.52 8.88 -19.82
C LEU A 22 -23.55 9.45 -20.79
N SER A 23 -23.64 8.89 -22.00
CA SER A 23 -24.78 9.24 -22.86
C SER A 23 -26.05 8.80 -22.14
N LEU A 24 -26.86 9.76 -21.70
CA LEU A 24 -28.19 9.57 -21.10
C LEU A 24 -29.21 9.05 -22.14
N ARG A 25 -28.76 8.20 -23.08
CA ARG A 25 -29.63 7.61 -24.08
C ARG A 25 -30.46 6.54 -23.39
N ARG A 26 -31.75 6.82 -23.26
CA ARG A 26 -32.75 5.90 -22.69
C ARG A 26 -32.63 4.54 -23.38
N LYS A 27 -32.32 3.49 -22.62
CA LYS A 27 -32.33 2.11 -23.12
C LYS A 27 -33.76 1.76 -23.54
N SER A 28 -33.91 0.98 -24.61
CA SER A 28 -35.22 0.48 -25.03
C SER A 28 -35.80 -0.45 -23.96
N LYS A 29 -37.13 -0.50 -23.85
CA LYS A 29 -37.83 -1.40 -22.92
C LYS A 29 -37.41 -2.86 -23.12
N SER A 30 -37.24 -3.30 -24.38
CA SER A 30 -36.79 -4.67 -24.72
C SER A 30 -35.40 -5.00 -24.18
N LYS A 31 -34.46 -4.05 -24.23
CA LYS A 31 -33.11 -4.25 -23.72
C LYS A 31 -33.10 -4.37 -22.20
N LEU A 32 -33.89 -3.55 -21.50
CA LEU A 32 -34.04 -3.62 -20.05
C LEU A 32 -34.66 -4.96 -19.60
N ILE A 33 -35.66 -5.46 -20.33
CA ILE A 33 -36.29 -6.75 -20.06
C ILE A 33 -35.29 -7.89 -20.25
N ASN A 34 -34.53 -7.90 -21.35
CA ASN A 34 -33.53 -8.94 -21.59
C ASN A 34 -32.41 -8.92 -20.52
N GLU A 35 -31.91 -7.74 -20.16
CA GLU A 35 -30.94 -7.58 -19.06
C GLU A 35 -31.50 -8.13 -17.75
N SER A 36 -32.79 -7.87 -17.45
CA SER A 36 -33.45 -8.37 -16.24
C SER A 36 -33.58 -9.89 -16.22
N PHE A 37 -33.98 -10.51 -17.34
CA PHE A 37 -34.06 -11.97 -17.45
C PHE A 37 -32.71 -12.64 -17.27
N ILE A 38 -31.65 -12.08 -17.85
CA ILE A 38 -30.28 -12.56 -17.67
C ILE A 38 -29.89 -12.50 -16.18
N MET A 39 -30.17 -11.40 -15.50
CA MET A 39 -29.90 -11.26 -14.06
C MET A 39 -30.67 -12.28 -13.22
N ILE A 40 -31.95 -12.51 -13.52
CA ILE A 40 -32.78 -13.50 -12.82
C ILE A 40 -32.24 -14.91 -13.05
N PHE A 41 -31.89 -15.25 -14.29
CA PHE A 41 -31.34 -16.57 -14.63
C PHE A 41 -30.02 -16.83 -13.88
N PHE A 42 -29.09 -15.87 -13.92
CA PHE A 42 -27.83 -15.99 -13.17
C PHE A 42 -28.07 -16.06 -11.66
N SER A 43 -29.00 -15.29 -11.11
CA SER A 43 -29.35 -15.35 -9.69
C SER A 43 -29.87 -16.74 -9.30
N ALA A 44 -30.77 -17.32 -10.09
CA ALA A 44 -31.30 -18.66 -9.85
C ALA A 44 -30.20 -19.73 -9.96
N LEU A 45 -29.31 -19.60 -10.95
CA LEU A 45 -28.17 -20.48 -11.14
C LEU A 45 -27.22 -20.44 -9.93
N ILE A 46 -26.87 -19.24 -9.43
CA ILE A 46 -26.02 -19.08 -8.25
C ILE A 46 -26.68 -19.69 -7.02
N PHE A 47 -27.99 -19.46 -6.82
CA PHE A 47 -28.72 -20.04 -5.70
C PHE A 47 -28.73 -21.58 -5.76
N TYR A 48 -28.93 -22.15 -6.95
CA TYR A 48 -28.88 -23.58 -7.17
C TYR A 48 -27.49 -24.17 -6.88
N LEU A 49 -26.42 -23.51 -7.33
CA LEU A 49 -25.04 -23.92 -7.02
C LEU A 49 -24.78 -23.90 -5.51
N ILE A 50 -25.20 -22.85 -4.80
CA ILE A 50 -25.06 -22.77 -3.34
C ILE A 50 -25.86 -23.87 -2.65
N TYR A 51 -27.06 -24.17 -3.14
CA TYR A 51 -27.92 -25.22 -2.60
C TYR A 51 -27.23 -26.59 -2.69
N LEU A 52 -26.63 -26.91 -3.85
CA LEU A 52 -25.94 -28.19 -4.10
C LEU A 52 -24.74 -28.47 -3.19
N ILE A 53 -24.11 -27.45 -2.60
CA ILE A 53 -22.95 -27.64 -1.71
C ILE A 53 -23.40 -28.32 -0.40
N PRO A 54 -22.93 -29.55 -0.10
CA PRO A 54 -23.20 -30.20 1.18
C PRO A 54 -22.31 -29.61 2.30
N ASN A 55 -22.72 -29.78 3.56
CA ASN A 55 -21.90 -29.45 4.74
C ASN A 55 -21.35 -28.02 4.80
N LYS A 56 -22.12 -27.04 4.32
CA LYS A 56 -21.76 -25.61 4.27
C LYS A 56 -21.13 -25.07 5.56
N ILE A 57 -21.73 -25.38 6.71
CA ILE A 57 -21.27 -24.91 8.03
C ILE A 57 -19.85 -25.40 8.33
N SER A 58 -19.54 -26.66 8.02
CA SER A 58 -18.20 -27.23 8.23
C SER A 58 -17.16 -26.58 7.32
N ILE A 59 -17.53 -26.28 6.07
CA ILE A 59 -16.64 -25.62 5.10
C ILE A 59 -16.28 -24.22 5.59
N PHE A 60 -17.27 -23.44 6.03
CA PHE A 60 -17.02 -22.10 6.59
C PHE A 60 -16.16 -22.18 7.85
N LYS A 61 -16.44 -23.10 8.77
CA LYS A 61 -15.62 -23.28 9.98
C LYS A 61 -14.17 -23.62 9.65
N ASN A 62 -13.93 -24.55 8.72
CA ASN A 62 -12.58 -24.91 8.29
C ASN A 62 -11.87 -23.75 7.58
N LEU A 63 -12.60 -22.95 6.79
CA LEU A 63 -12.05 -21.75 6.16
C LEU A 63 -11.55 -20.77 7.21
N PHE A 64 -12.36 -20.47 8.24
CA PHE A 64 -11.94 -19.57 9.32
C PHE A 64 -10.73 -20.10 10.10
N ILE A 65 -10.70 -21.40 10.40
CA ILE A 65 -9.56 -22.02 11.09
C ILE A 65 -8.30 -21.93 10.24
N ASN A 66 -8.37 -22.31 8.96
CA ASN A 66 -7.21 -22.24 8.07
C ASN A 66 -6.74 -20.81 7.86
N PHE A 67 -7.67 -19.84 7.79
CA PHE A 67 -7.32 -18.42 7.71
C PHE A 67 -6.60 -17.93 8.97
N SER A 68 -7.06 -18.31 10.16
CA SER A 68 -6.36 -17.98 11.41
C SER A 68 -4.95 -18.59 11.47
N LYS A 69 -4.78 -19.83 11.00
CA LYS A 69 -3.48 -20.49 10.95
C LYS A 69 -2.54 -19.84 9.93
N LEU A 70 -3.07 -19.47 8.77
CA LEU A 70 -2.32 -18.74 7.75
C LEU A 70 -1.87 -17.38 8.30
N PHE A 71 -2.75 -16.67 9.01
CA PHE A 71 -2.42 -15.40 9.63
C PHE A 71 -1.36 -15.53 10.73
N ALA A 72 -1.44 -16.57 11.57
CA ALA A 72 -0.42 -16.85 12.57
C ALA A 72 0.96 -17.11 11.92
N ASN A 73 1.03 -17.99 10.91
CA ASN A 73 2.27 -18.27 10.20
C ASN A 73 2.85 -17.03 9.50
N PHE A 74 1.98 -16.14 9.01
CA PHE A 74 2.40 -14.87 8.42
C PHE A 74 3.04 -13.95 9.46
N LEU A 75 2.46 -13.86 10.67
CA LEU A 75 3.05 -13.11 11.78
C LEU A 75 4.39 -13.70 12.22
N ASP A 76 4.50 -15.03 12.31
CA ASP A 76 5.76 -15.70 12.64
C ASP A 76 6.85 -15.37 11.61
N SER A 77 6.48 -15.35 10.32
CA SER A 77 7.39 -14.98 9.24
C SER A 77 7.88 -13.52 9.36
N ILE A 78 7.01 -12.60 9.78
CA ILE A 78 7.40 -11.20 10.07
C ILE A 78 8.37 -11.16 11.25
N SER A 79 8.15 -11.96 12.30
CA SER A 79 9.04 -12.03 13.45
C SER A 79 10.45 -12.45 13.05
N TYR A 80 10.58 -13.50 12.22
CA TYR A 80 11.90 -13.94 11.74
C TYR A 80 12.61 -12.89 10.88
N ILE A 81 11.87 -12.19 10.01
CA ILE A 81 12.45 -11.08 9.21
C ILE A 81 12.95 -9.97 10.13
N TYR A 82 12.18 -9.63 11.17
CA TYR A 82 12.58 -8.63 12.16
C TYR A 82 13.86 -9.04 12.89
N GLU A 83 13.97 -10.28 13.35
CA GLU A 83 15.17 -10.80 14.02
C GLU A 83 16.42 -10.73 13.12
N ILE A 84 16.28 -11.11 11.84
CA ILE A 84 17.37 -11.01 10.86
C ILE A 84 17.80 -9.54 10.66
N CYS A 85 16.84 -8.63 10.48
CA CYS A 85 17.12 -7.20 10.36
C CYS A 85 17.83 -6.64 11.60
N LEU A 86 17.41 -7.05 12.79
CA LEU A 86 17.99 -6.60 14.05
C LEU A 86 19.44 -7.10 14.20
N SER A 87 19.69 -8.37 13.86
CA SER A 87 21.04 -8.94 13.83
C SER A 87 21.97 -8.16 12.90
N ILE A 88 21.51 -7.86 11.68
CA ILE A 88 22.27 -7.04 10.72
C ILE A 88 22.55 -5.65 11.29
N PHE A 89 21.55 -5.01 11.90
CA PHE A 89 21.69 -3.69 12.51
C PHE A 89 22.73 -3.65 13.63
N ILE A 90 22.79 -4.69 14.47
CA ILE A 90 23.81 -4.81 15.53
C ILE A 90 25.21 -4.82 14.91
N ILE A 91 25.44 -5.61 13.86
CA ILE A 91 26.74 -5.70 13.19
C ILE A 91 27.15 -4.34 12.61
N PHE A 92 26.25 -3.66 11.91
CA PHE A 92 26.51 -2.32 11.38
C PHE A 92 26.81 -1.30 12.46
N SER A 93 26.04 -1.32 13.55
CA SER A 93 26.24 -0.43 14.70
C SER A 93 27.63 -0.63 15.32
N LEU A 94 28.07 -1.89 15.45
CA LEU A 94 29.40 -2.24 15.97
C LEU A 94 30.51 -1.70 15.07
N ILE A 95 30.42 -1.91 13.76
CA ILE A 95 31.39 -1.38 12.79
C ILE A 95 31.46 0.15 12.88
N PHE A 96 30.31 0.81 12.91
CA PHE A 96 30.24 2.26 13.00
C PHE A 96 30.85 2.78 14.31
N SER A 97 30.57 2.10 15.43
CA SER A 97 31.16 2.41 16.74
C SER A 97 32.69 2.27 16.72
N LEU A 98 33.24 1.21 16.11
CA LEU A 98 34.68 1.04 15.99
C LEU A 98 35.34 2.15 15.16
N ILE A 99 34.72 2.54 14.05
CA ILE A 99 35.21 3.64 13.21
C ILE A 99 35.24 4.95 14.01
N LEU A 100 34.15 5.26 14.72
CA LEU A 100 34.08 6.44 15.58
C LEU A 100 35.14 6.40 16.70
N PHE A 101 35.35 5.24 17.31
CA PHE A 101 36.31 5.03 18.39
C PHE A 101 37.76 5.24 17.91
N ILE A 102 38.16 4.63 16.79
CA ILE A 102 39.46 4.91 16.16
C ILE A 102 39.61 6.40 15.86
N GLY A 103 38.56 7.01 15.29
CA GLY A 103 38.52 8.42 14.96
C GLY A 103 38.74 9.32 16.19
N SER A 104 38.05 9.04 17.30
CA SER A 104 38.20 9.80 18.54
C SER A 104 39.58 9.62 19.17
N PHE A 105 40.11 8.39 19.22
CA PHE A 105 41.45 8.12 19.76
C PHE A 105 42.55 8.82 18.96
N SER A 106 42.47 8.80 17.63
CA SER A 106 43.43 9.49 16.77
C SER A 106 43.51 11.00 17.07
N ARG A 107 42.36 11.64 17.35
CA ARG A 107 42.30 13.06 17.73
C ARG A 107 42.91 13.30 19.11
N ILE A 108 42.59 12.47 20.11
CA ILE A 108 43.17 12.59 21.47
C ILE A 108 44.69 12.46 21.41
N LEU A 109 45.21 11.45 20.70
CA LEU A 109 46.65 11.27 20.53
C LEU A 109 47.32 12.48 19.87
N LYS A 110 46.65 13.12 18.91
CA LYS A 110 47.14 14.35 18.28
C LYS A 110 47.16 15.55 19.25
N VAL A 111 46.18 15.65 20.15
CA VAL A 111 46.15 16.68 21.21
C VAL A 111 47.27 16.46 22.23
N VAL A 112 47.48 15.22 22.68
CA VAL A 112 48.51 14.88 23.68
C VAL A 112 49.93 15.07 23.11
N LYS A 113 50.16 14.70 21.84
CA LYS A 113 51.47 14.86 21.17
C LYS A 113 51.75 16.29 20.67
N ARG A 114 50.90 17.27 21.00
CA ARG A 114 51.08 18.66 20.54
C ARG A 114 52.35 19.23 21.17
N LYS A 115 53.43 19.37 20.38
CA LYS A 115 54.62 20.11 20.78
C LYS A 115 54.20 21.56 21.08
N THR A 116 54.28 21.97 22.34
CA THR A 116 54.28 23.38 22.72
C THR A 116 55.57 24.00 22.19
N SER A 117 55.55 24.52 20.97
CA SER A 117 56.56 25.47 20.55
C SER A 117 56.44 26.69 21.46
N ARG A 118 57.38 26.86 22.41
CA ARG A 118 57.52 28.14 23.12
C ARG A 118 57.79 29.19 22.06
N LEU A 119 56.82 30.07 21.82
CA LEU A 119 57.04 31.31 21.09
C LEU A 119 57.93 32.16 22.00
N ASN A 120 59.24 32.14 21.76
CA ASN A 120 60.14 33.14 22.32
C ASN A 120 59.77 34.48 21.67
N LEU A 121 58.87 35.22 22.32
CA LEU A 121 58.73 36.64 22.10
C LEU A 121 59.99 37.29 22.69
N LYS A 122 60.79 37.87 21.80
CA LYS A 122 62.01 38.62 22.09
C LYS A 122 61.77 39.74 23.09
#